data_AF-A0A5E4TM73-F1
#
_entry.id   AF-A0A5E4TM73-F1
#
_cell.length_a   1.000
_cell.length_b   1.000
_cell.length_c   1.000
_cell.angle_alpha   90.00
_cell.angle_beta   90.00
_cell.angle_gamma   90.00
#
_symmetry.space_group_name_H-M   'P 1'
#
loop_
_entity.id
_entity.type
_entity.pdbx_description
1 polymer ?
#
loop_
_entity_poly.entity_id
_entity_poly.type
_entity_poly.pdbx_seq_one_letter_code
_entity_poly.pdbx_strand_id
1 'polypeptide(L)' 'MQASGIDFTIFLYNPNIHPLKEYALRKNETIRFAQTFGIPFADADADDDRDNGFKPAKGIRSQ' A
#
# COMPACT_ATOMS: atom_id res chain seq x y z
N MET A 1 -24.07 -0.34 -2.64
CA MET A 1 -23.94 -0.57 -4.10
C MET A 1 -23.14 0.59 -4.68
N GLN A 2 -22.19 0.30 -5.59
CA GLN A 2 -21.32 1.31 -6.20
C GLN A 2 -22.13 2.15 -7.19
N ALA A 3 -22.02 3.49 -7.11
CA ALA A 3 -22.92 4.41 -7.80
C ALA A 3 -22.75 4.43 -9.34
N SER A 4 -21.57 4.06 -9.84
CA SER A 4 -21.24 4.08 -11.27
C SER A 4 -21.40 2.72 -11.99
N GLY A 5 -21.64 1.63 -11.25
CA GLY A 5 -21.69 0.27 -11.83
C GLY A 5 -20.37 -0.23 -12.42
N ILE A 6 -19.24 0.42 -12.09
CA ILE A 6 -17.91 0.03 -12.55
C ILE A 6 -17.30 -0.90 -11.51
N ASP A 7 -16.90 -2.09 -11.93
CA ASP A 7 -16.09 -2.97 -11.09
C ASP A 7 -14.65 -2.47 -11.04
N PHE A 8 -14.14 -2.23 -9.83
CA PHE A 8 -12.75 -1.81 -9.62
C PHE A 8 -12.14 -2.52 -8.42
N THR A 9 -10.81 -2.53 -8.39
CA THR A 9 -9.99 -3.10 -7.32
C THR A 9 -9.10 -1.99 -6.77
N ILE A 10 -8.91 -1.96 -5.45
CA ILE A 10 -7.94 -1.07 -4.81
C ILE A 10 -6.59 -1.77 -4.82
N PHE A 11 -5.58 -1.15 -5.44
CA PHE A 11 -4.20 -1.61 -5.43
C PHE A 11 -3.37 -0.64 -4.60
N LEU A 12 -2.77 -1.12 -3.50
CA LEU A 12 -1.94 -0.30 -2.63
C LEU A 12 -0.45 -0.62 -2.89
N TYR A 13 0.28 0.41 -3.33
CA TYR A 13 1.73 0.37 -3.50
C TYR A 13 2.33 1.71 -3.08
N ASN A 14 3.24 1.68 -2.11
CA ASN A 14 3.97 2.82 -1.61
C ASN A 14 5.39 2.38 -1.22
N PRO A 15 6.39 2.62 -2.10
CA PRO A 15 7.77 2.24 -1.82
C PRO A 15 8.41 3.07 -0.70
N ASN A 16 7.78 4.18 -0.27
CA ASN A 16 8.25 4.99 0.84
C ASN A 16 7.34 4.84 2.06
N ILE A 17 7.73 3.94 2.97
CA ILE A 17 6.96 3.64 4.19
C ILE A 17 7.27 4.57 5.37
N HIS A 18 8.08 5.61 5.18
CA HIS A 18 8.50 6.47 6.28
C HIS A 18 7.71 7.78 6.34
N PRO A 19 7.19 8.15 7.53
CA PRO A 19 7.26 7.44 8.81
C PRO A 19 6.24 6.28 8.94
N LEU A 20 6.68 5.14 9.49
CA LEU A 20 5.90 3.89 9.52
C LEU A 20 4.54 4.01 10.22
N LYS A 21 4.47 4.80 11.30
CA LYS A 21 3.23 4.99 12.06
C LYS A 21 2.14 5.64 11.22
N GLU A 22 2.49 6.69 10.47
CA GLU A 22 1.53 7.38 9.61
C GLU A 22 1.12 6.50 8.43
N TYR A 23 2.10 5.82 7.81
CA TYR A 23 1.84 4.87 6.74
C TYR A 23 0.88 3.75 7.19
N ALA A 24 1.08 3.18 8.38
CA ALA A 24 0.19 2.16 8.93
C ALA A 24 -1.23 2.69 9.16
N LEU A 25 -1.38 3.92 9.64
CA LEU A 25 -2.71 4.55 9.80
C LEU A 25 -3.42 4.70 8.46
N ARG A 26 -2.72 5.18 7.42
CA ARG A 26 -3.28 5.34 6.06
C ARG A 26 -3.65 4.00 5.43
N LYS A 27 -2.81 2.99 5.61
CA LYS A 27 -3.05 1.63 5.13
C LYS A 27 -4.27 1.01 5.79
N ASN A 28 -4.37 1.10 7.11
CA ASN A 28 -5.51 0.56 7.86
C ASN A 28 -6.83 1.22 7.47
N GLU A 29 -6.84 2.54 7.22
CA GLU A 29 -8.03 3.23 6.75
C GLU A 29 -8.45 2.75 5.35
N THR A 30 -7.47 2.52 4.46
CA THR A 30 -7.73 1.99 3.11
C THR A 30 -8.31 0.57 3.15
N ILE A 31 -7.76 -0.29 4.01
CA ILE A 31 -8.27 -1.66 4.22
C ILE A 31 -9.69 -1.62 4.78
N ARG A 32 -9.94 -0.78 5.79
CA ARG A 32 -11.27 -0.62 6.40
C ARG A 32 -12.30 -0.15 5.38
N PHE A 33 -11.93 0.80 4.52
CA PHE A 33 -12.78 1.25 3.42
C PHE A 33 -13.10 0.08 2.48
N ALA A 34 -12.09 -0.66 2.01
CA ALA A 34 -12.29 -1.80 1.11
C ALA A 34 -13.23 -2.86 1.73
N GLN A 35 -13.03 -3.20 3.01
CA GLN A 35 -13.87 -4.16 3.73
C GLN A 35 -15.32 -3.67 3.88
N THR A 36 -15.50 -2.40 4.25
CA THR A 36 -16.83 -1.81 4.46
C THR A 36 -17.68 -1.84 3.19
N PHE A 37 -17.05 -1.66 2.03
CA PHE A 37 -17.72 -1.63 0.73
C PHE A 37 -17.62 -2.94 -0.05
N GLY A 38 -16.96 -3.97 0.50
CA GLY A 38 -16.74 -5.24 -0.19
C GLY A 38 -15.91 -5.11 -1.47
N ILE A 39 -14.99 -4.15 -1.52
CA ILE A 39 -14.15 -3.87 -2.70
C ILE A 39 -12.93 -4.79 -2.65
N PRO A 40 -12.59 -5.50 -3.76
CA PRO A 40 -11.34 -6.25 -3.85
C PRO A 40 -10.14 -5.35 -3.57
N PHE A 41 -9.19 -5.84 -2.76
CA PHE A 41 -8.01 -5.10 -2.33
C PHE A 41 -6.75 -5.95 -2.52
N ALA A 42 -5.75 -5.38 -3.20
CA ALA A 42 -4.44 -5.98 -3.43
C ALA A 42 -3.36 -5.14 -2.73
N ASP A 43 -2.56 -5.79 -1.90
CA ASP A 43 -1.51 -5.17 -1.10
C ASP A 43 -0.14 -5.54 -1.68
N ALA A 44 0.45 -4.63 -2.45
CA ALA A 44 1.77 -4.81 -3.07
C ALA A 44 2.88 -4.10 -2.28
N ASP A 45 2.60 -3.63 -1.07
CA ASP A 45 3.63 -3.05 -0.19
C ASP A 45 4.56 -4.12 0.41
N ALA A 46 4.20 -5.41 0.21
CA ALA A 46 4.84 -6.59 0.77
C ALA A 46 5.26 -7.63 -0.30
N ASP A 47 5.46 -7.22 -1.54
CA ASP A 47 6.19 -8.04 -2.51
C ASP A 47 7.69 -8.11 -2.07
N ASP A 48 7.96 -9.07 -1.18
CA ASP A 48 9.10 -10.00 -1.20
C ASP A 48 10.47 -9.67 -0.56
N ASP A 49 10.63 -8.78 0.45
CA ASP A 49 12.00 -8.58 1.01
C ASP A 49 12.18 -8.04 2.45
N ARG A 50 11.18 -8.11 3.35
CA ARG A 50 11.39 -7.59 4.72
C ARG A 50 11.93 -8.59 5.73
N ASP A 51 11.73 -9.89 5.54
CA ASP A 51 12.30 -10.91 6.42
C ASP A 51 13.61 -11.53 5.88
N ASN A 52 14.10 -11.16 4.68
CA ASN A 52 15.33 -11.75 4.12
C ASN A 52 16.31 -10.81 3.38
N GLY A 53 16.07 -9.51 3.24
CA GLY A 53 17.01 -8.74 2.41
C GLY A 53 16.80 -7.25 2.31
N PHE A 54 16.72 -6.53 3.44
CA PHE A 54 16.81 -5.07 3.40
C PHE A 54 18.23 -4.62 3.02
N LYS A 55 18.56 -4.64 1.71
CA LYS A 55 19.70 -3.91 1.16
C LYS A 55 19.28 -2.45 1.00
N PRO A 56 19.91 -1.49 1.70
CA PRO A 56 19.61 -0.09 1.47
C PRO A 56 19.94 0.26 0.02
N ALA A 57 18.94 0.73 -0.73
CA ALA A 57 19.18 1.38 -2.00
C ALA A 57 20.10 2.59 -1.73
N LYS A 58 21.34 2.53 -2.24
CA LYS A 58 22.23 3.69 -2.28
C LYS A 58 21.53 4.76 -3.12
N GLY A 59 20.90 5.72 -2.44
CA GLY A 59 20.39 6.93 -3.08
C GLY A 59 21.56 7.62 -3.77
N ILE A 60 21.52 7.65 -5.10
CA ILE A 60 22.41 8.49 -5.90
C ILE A 60 21.91 9.92 -5.65
N ARG A 61 22.62 10.66 -4.81
CA ARG A 61 22.46 12.12 -4.75
C ARG A 61 23.10 12.68 -6.00
N SER A 62 22.31 13.33 -6.85
CA SER A 62 22.81 14.17 -7.94
C SER A 62 23.15 15.55 -7.37
N GLN A 63 24.46 15.85 -7.38
CA GLN A 63 25.14 17.14 -7.17
C GLN A 63 24.99 17.85 -5.82
#